data_AF-A0A7C3FWG8-F1
#
_entry.id   AF-A0A7C3FWG8-F1
#
_cell.length_a   1.000
_cell.length_b   1.000
_cell.length_c   1.000
_cell.angle_alpha   90.00
_cell.angle_beta   90.00
_cell.angle_gamma   90.00
#
_symmetry.space_group_name_H-M   'P 1'
#
loop_
_entity.id
_entity.type
_entity.pdbx_description
1 polymer ?
#
loop_
_entity_poly.entity_id
_entity_poly.type
_entity_poly.pdbx_seq_one_letter_code
_entity_poly.pdbx_strand_id
1 'polypeptide(L)'
;MRLAGLGYPPAAPLPPGDDAGGVRAAGAAWLLKTDGFAVRDVKLRGMPEEAVGWRAVTAAASDLLAKLAVPLGFVLALFLPASGEAERAVAWTRGAARAARAYGAYLLGGDTNRGEAAVVASGFARADDPLPRGGREGDHLLLLGDRWGLTGAAVHAHYHGVDLA
;
A
#
# COMPACT_ATOMS: atom_id res chain seq x y z
N MET A 1 6.54 0.00 19.16
CA MET A 1 5.77 -1.15 18.63
C MET A 1 6.54 -2.44 18.94
N ARG A 2 6.10 -3.24 19.93
CA ARG A 2 6.83 -4.44 20.40
C ARG A 2 6.80 -5.62 19.42
N LEU A 3 5.92 -5.59 18.43
CA LEU A 3 5.74 -6.67 17.46
C LEU A 3 6.79 -6.68 16.35
N ALA A 4 7.26 -5.51 15.92
CA ALA A 4 8.06 -5.38 14.70
C ALA A 4 9.43 -6.08 14.76
N GLY A 5 9.99 -6.24 15.97
CA GLY A 5 11.27 -6.93 16.18
C GLY A 5 11.16 -8.45 16.37
N LEU A 6 9.94 -8.98 16.54
CA LEU A 6 9.76 -10.42 16.79
C LEU A 6 10.01 -11.20 15.50
N GLY A 7 11.05 -12.05 15.50
CA GLY A 7 11.45 -12.83 14.32
C GLY A 7 12.07 -12.00 13.18
N TYR A 8 12.48 -10.76 13.46
CA TYR A 8 13.07 -9.89 12.45
C TYR A 8 14.51 -10.31 12.11
N PRO A 9 14.93 -10.33 10.83
CA PRO A 9 16.25 -10.83 10.47
C PRO A 9 17.38 -9.93 11.03
N PRO A 10 18.43 -10.49 11.66
CA PRO A 10 19.50 -9.69 12.27
C PRO A 10 20.26 -8.77 11.30
N ALA A 11 20.37 -9.17 10.03
CA ALA A 11 21.09 -8.45 8.98
C ALA A 11 20.13 -7.90 7.92
N ALA A 12 18.97 -7.39 8.36
CA ALA A 12 17.98 -6.79 7.48
C ALA A 12 18.51 -5.51 6.81
N PRO A 13 18.06 -5.20 5.58
CA PRO A 13 18.37 -3.95 4.91
C PRO A 13 17.71 -2.70 5.53
N LEU A 14 16.64 -2.89 6.32
CA LEU A 14 15.92 -1.83 7.03
C LEU A 14 15.74 -2.22 8.51
N PRO A 15 15.62 -1.27 9.43
CA PRO A 15 15.37 -1.57 10.84
C PRO A 15 13.94 -2.10 11.08
N PRO A 16 13.70 -2.83 12.19
CA PRO A 16 12.35 -3.19 12.61
C PRO A 16 11.43 -1.98 12.75
N GLY A 17 10.24 -2.05 12.15
CA GLY A 17 9.21 -1.00 12.27
C GLY A 17 9.38 0.19 11.32
N ASP A 18 10.24 0.07 10.31
CA ASP A 18 10.28 0.98 9.16
C ASP A 18 9.02 0.84 8.28
N ASP A 19 8.93 1.64 7.21
CA ASP A 19 7.79 1.63 6.27
C ASP A 19 7.62 0.28 5.57
N ALA A 20 8.71 -0.46 5.36
CA ALA A 20 8.73 -1.83 4.82
C ALA A 20 9.73 -2.73 5.57
N GLY A 21 9.60 -4.04 5.40
CA GLY A 21 10.59 -5.03 5.84
C GLY A 21 11.37 -5.58 4.66
N GLY A 22 12.45 -6.33 4.91
CA GLY A 22 13.18 -6.95 3.81
C GLY A 22 14.32 -7.86 4.23
N VAL A 23 14.99 -8.43 3.23
CA VAL A 23 16.20 -9.25 3.37
C VAL A 23 17.21 -8.86 2.28
N ARG A 24 18.49 -9.17 2.52
CA ARG A 24 19.50 -9.11 1.46
C ARG A 24 19.60 -10.46 0.78
N ALA A 25 19.47 -10.48 -0.54
CA ALA A 25 19.59 -11.68 -1.35
C ALA A 25 20.18 -11.34 -2.73
N ALA A 26 21.10 -12.18 -3.21
CA ALA A 26 21.78 -12.02 -4.50
C ALA A 26 22.39 -10.61 -4.70
N GLY A 27 22.97 -10.03 -3.64
CA GLY A 27 23.65 -8.73 -3.69
C GLY A 27 22.74 -7.49 -3.64
N ALA A 28 21.41 -7.65 -3.54
CA ALA A 28 20.46 -6.54 -3.44
C ALA A 28 19.59 -6.63 -2.19
N ALA A 29 18.96 -5.51 -1.81
CA ALA A 29 17.90 -5.51 -0.81
C ALA A 29 16.55 -5.82 -1.48
N TRP A 30 15.87 -6.83 -0.98
CA TRP A 30 14.52 -7.20 -1.39
C TRP A 30 13.56 -6.81 -0.29
N LEU A 31 12.69 -5.85 -0.59
CA LEU A 31 11.72 -5.32 0.36
C LEU A 31 10.34 -5.92 0.11
N LEU A 32 9.59 -6.08 1.19
CA LEU A 32 8.22 -6.55 1.21
C LEU A 32 7.39 -5.62 2.09
N LYS A 33 6.21 -5.27 1.59
CA LYS A 33 5.21 -4.52 2.33
C LYS A 33 3.84 -5.16 2.16
N THR A 34 3.04 -5.13 3.21
CA THR A 34 1.62 -5.46 3.19
C THR A 34 0.84 -4.30 3.81
N ASP A 35 -0.17 -3.81 3.10
CA ASP A 35 -1.17 -2.89 3.62
C ASP A 35 -2.57 -3.47 3.42
N GLY A 36 -3.39 -3.37 4.45
CA GLY A 36 -4.75 -3.89 4.45
C GLY A 36 -5.72 -2.93 5.10
N PHE A 37 -6.93 -2.86 4.56
CA PHE A 37 -7.99 -2.04 5.12
C PHE A 37 -9.37 -2.65 4.87
N ALA A 38 -10.27 -2.41 5.82
CA ALA A 38 -11.70 -2.65 5.59
C ALA A 38 -12.23 -1.58 4.63
N VAL A 39 -13.04 -2.01 3.67
CA VAL A 39 -13.51 -1.14 2.58
C VAL A 39 -14.34 0.01 3.10
N ARG A 40 -15.15 -0.24 4.14
CA ARG A 40 -15.97 0.78 4.82
C ARG A 40 -15.14 1.95 5.38
N ASP A 41 -13.86 1.73 5.70
CA ASP A 41 -12.99 2.75 6.31
C ASP A 41 -12.25 3.59 5.25
N VAL A 42 -12.22 3.14 4.00
CA VAL A 42 -11.42 3.79 2.93
C VAL A 42 -12.23 4.23 1.73
N LYS A 43 -13.45 3.70 1.54
CA LYS A 43 -14.29 4.01 0.39
C LYS A 43 -15.19 5.21 0.74
N LEU A 44 -14.70 6.41 0.41
CA LEU A 44 -15.44 7.65 0.58
C LEU A 44 -16.65 7.72 -0.36
N ARG A 45 -17.59 8.62 -0.06
CA ARG A 45 -18.76 8.92 -0.90
C ARG A 45 -18.30 9.28 -2.31
N GLY A 46 -18.94 8.69 -3.33
CA GLY A 46 -18.62 8.93 -4.73
C GLY A 46 -17.38 8.18 -5.26
N MET A 47 -16.59 7.51 -4.42
CA MET A 47 -15.49 6.68 -4.91
C MET A 47 -16.01 5.46 -5.68
N PRO A 48 -15.56 5.22 -6.93
CA PRO A 48 -15.89 4.00 -7.66
C PRO A 48 -15.22 2.79 -6.99
N GLU A 49 -15.78 1.59 -7.17
CA GLU A 49 -15.21 0.36 -6.60
C GLU A 49 -13.75 0.15 -7.03
N GLU A 50 -13.42 0.45 -8.29
CA GLU A 50 -12.05 0.33 -8.79
C GLU A 50 -11.05 1.23 -8.04
N ALA A 51 -11.50 2.34 -7.45
CA ALA A 51 -10.62 3.21 -6.66
C ALA A 51 -10.15 2.53 -5.35
N VAL A 52 -10.91 1.57 -4.82
CA VAL A 52 -10.52 0.79 -3.63
C VAL A 52 -9.27 -0.03 -3.93
N GLY A 53 -9.30 -0.79 -5.04
CA GLY A 53 -8.14 -1.58 -5.46
C GLY A 53 -6.95 -0.72 -5.88
N TRP A 54 -7.21 0.41 -6.57
CA TRP A 54 -6.15 1.38 -6.89
C TRP A 54 -5.45 1.90 -5.63
N ARG A 55 -6.24 2.28 -4.62
CA ARG A 55 -5.75 2.77 -3.33
C ARG A 55 -4.95 1.70 -2.59
N ALA A 56 -5.35 0.43 -2.67
CA ALA A 56 -4.65 -0.67 -1.99
C ALA A 56 -3.22 -0.82 -2.51
N VAL A 57 -3.05 -0.92 -3.83
CA VAL A 57 -1.72 -1.00 -4.44
C VAL A 57 -0.94 0.30 -4.22
N THR A 58 -1.58 1.46 -4.35
CA THR A 58 -0.92 2.76 -4.15
C THR A 58 -0.38 2.93 -2.72
N ALA A 59 -1.09 2.45 -1.70
CA ALA A 59 -0.61 2.50 -0.32
C ALA A 59 0.69 1.68 -0.15
N ALA A 60 0.67 0.40 -0.53
CA ALA A 60 1.84 -0.45 -0.45
C ALA A 60 3.00 0.03 -1.32
N ALA A 61 2.70 0.54 -2.53
CA ALA A 61 3.71 1.12 -3.43
C ALA A 61 4.37 2.36 -2.83
N SER A 62 3.60 3.25 -2.19
CA SER A 62 4.11 4.46 -1.56
C SER A 62 5.14 4.14 -0.48
N ASP A 63 4.87 3.15 0.36
CA ASP A 63 5.78 2.73 1.41
C ASP A 63 7.07 2.13 0.83
N LEU A 64 6.98 1.31 -0.23
CA LEU A 64 8.17 0.77 -0.90
C LEU A 64 9.01 1.86 -1.58
N LEU A 65 8.37 2.80 -2.28
CA LEU A 65 9.04 3.92 -2.95
C LEU A 65 9.72 4.87 -1.96
N ALA A 66 9.11 5.10 -0.78
CA ALA A 66 9.71 5.88 0.29
C ALA A 66 11.03 5.27 0.80
N LYS A 67 11.23 3.96 0.60
CA LYS A 67 12.47 3.24 0.95
C LYS A 67 13.47 3.16 -0.21
N LEU A 68 13.29 3.96 -1.27
CA LEU A 68 14.09 3.92 -2.50
C LEU A 68 14.06 2.56 -3.21
N ALA A 69 12.97 1.80 -3.05
CA ALA A 69 12.80 0.52 -3.70
C ALA A 69 11.89 0.64 -4.93
N VAL A 70 12.25 -0.06 -6.00
CA VAL A 70 11.48 -0.15 -7.25
C VAL A 70 10.48 -1.31 -7.14
N PRO A 71 9.16 -1.05 -7.06
CA PRO A 71 8.16 -2.11 -7.01
C PRO A 71 8.19 -2.98 -8.27
N LEU A 72 8.10 -4.30 -8.10
CA LEU A 72 8.15 -5.26 -9.20
C LEU A 72 6.81 -5.98 -9.42
N GLY A 73 6.08 -6.22 -8.33
CA GLY A 73 4.76 -6.80 -8.41
C GLY A 73 4.00 -6.76 -7.10
N PHE A 74 2.69 -6.95 -7.22
CA PHE A 74 1.74 -6.94 -6.12
C PHE A 74 0.84 -8.17 -6.17
N VAL A 75 0.42 -8.66 -5.02
CA VAL A 75 -0.65 -9.66 -4.86
C VAL A 75 -1.77 -9.08 -4.01
N LEU A 76 -3.00 -9.55 -4.21
CA LEU A 76 -4.15 -9.15 -3.40
C LEU A 76 -4.67 -10.29 -2.53
N ALA A 77 -5.06 -10.00 -1.30
CA ALA A 77 -6.01 -10.83 -0.58
C ALA A 77 -7.34 -10.07 -0.50
N LEU A 78 -8.40 -10.65 -1.08
CA LEU A 78 -9.74 -10.07 -1.06
C LEU A 78 -10.59 -10.82 -0.05
N PHE A 79 -11.21 -10.09 0.88
CA PHE A 79 -12.25 -10.62 1.75
C PHE A 79 -13.58 -10.09 1.26
N LEU A 80 -14.46 -11.00 0.86
CA LEU A 80 -15.73 -10.69 0.25
C LEU A 80 -16.88 -11.22 1.12
N PRO A 81 -17.97 -10.47 1.28
CA PRO A 81 -19.20 -10.98 1.86
C PRO A 81 -19.76 -12.19 1.09
N ALA A 82 -20.93 -12.70 1.53
CA ALA A 82 -21.59 -13.83 0.88
C ALA A 82 -21.92 -13.59 -0.62
N SER A 83 -22.44 -14.61 -1.28
CA SER A 83 -22.66 -14.66 -2.74
C SER A 83 -23.29 -13.37 -3.32
N GLY A 84 -22.71 -12.88 -4.42
CA GLY A 84 -23.17 -11.67 -5.13
C GLY A 84 -22.07 -10.63 -5.40
N GLU A 85 -20.86 -10.84 -4.89
CA GLU A 85 -19.78 -9.84 -4.88
C GLU A 85 -18.74 -10.01 -6.02
N ALA A 86 -19.05 -10.85 -7.02
CA ALA A 86 -18.12 -11.14 -8.12
C ALA A 86 -17.74 -9.86 -8.92
N GLU A 87 -18.73 -8.99 -9.18
CA GLU A 87 -18.49 -7.73 -9.88
C GLU A 87 -17.60 -6.78 -9.08
N ARG A 88 -17.81 -6.72 -7.76
CA ARG A 88 -17.00 -5.91 -6.85
C ARG A 88 -15.56 -6.41 -6.82
N ALA A 89 -15.36 -7.72 -6.71
CA ALA A 89 -14.03 -8.34 -6.77
C ALA A 89 -13.30 -8.03 -8.08
N VAL A 90 -14.01 -8.11 -9.21
CA VAL A 90 -13.48 -7.73 -10.53
C VAL A 90 -13.11 -6.26 -10.58
N ALA A 91 -13.95 -5.36 -10.07
CA ALA A 91 -13.68 -3.93 -10.05
C ALA A 91 -12.44 -3.59 -9.21
N TRP A 92 -12.34 -4.14 -8.00
CA TRP A 92 -11.16 -3.97 -7.15
C TRP A 92 -9.89 -4.48 -7.84
N THR A 93 -9.95 -5.68 -8.43
CA THR A 93 -8.82 -6.28 -9.15
C THR A 93 -8.40 -5.44 -10.35
N ARG A 94 -9.36 -4.88 -11.12
CA ARG A 94 -9.08 -3.97 -12.25
C ARG A 94 -8.38 -2.69 -11.79
N GLY A 95 -8.89 -2.08 -10.71
CA GLY A 95 -8.29 -0.90 -10.11
C GLY A 95 -6.85 -1.13 -9.65
N ALA A 96 -6.63 -2.23 -8.94
CA ALA A 96 -5.31 -2.65 -8.48
C ALA A 96 -4.35 -2.93 -9.66
N ALA A 97 -4.80 -3.64 -10.69
CA ALA A 97 -4.00 -3.92 -11.87
C ALA A 97 -3.62 -2.63 -12.63
N ARG A 98 -4.53 -1.64 -12.70
CA ARG A 98 -4.20 -0.33 -13.28
C ARG A 98 -3.16 0.42 -12.44
N ALA A 99 -3.30 0.41 -11.11
CA ALA A 99 -2.32 1.03 -10.21
C ALA A 99 -0.94 0.38 -10.33
N ALA A 100 -0.87 -0.96 -10.34
CA ALA A 100 0.38 -1.68 -10.49
C ALA A 100 1.11 -1.27 -11.79
N ARG A 101 0.38 -1.22 -12.91
CA ARG A 101 0.94 -0.74 -14.19
C ARG A 101 1.44 0.71 -14.14
N ALA A 102 0.74 1.59 -13.42
CA ALA A 102 1.16 2.98 -13.25
C ALA A 102 2.51 3.11 -12.52
N TYR A 103 2.87 2.15 -11.68
CA TYR A 103 4.17 2.06 -11.00
C TYR A 103 5.20 1.21 -11.76
N GLY A 104 4.93 0.80 -13.02
CA GLY A 104 5.83 -0.06 -13.80
C GLY A 104 5.88 -1.52 -13.32
N ALA A 105 4.90 -1.93 -12.52
CA ALA A 105 4.80 -3.26 -11.92
C ALA A 105 3.57 -4.03 -12.44
N TYR A 106 3.37 -5.24 -11.91
CA TYR A 106 2.27 -6.12 -12.31
C TYR A 106 1.46 -6.61 -11.11
N LEU A 107 0.19 -6.96 -11.36
CA LEU A 107 -0.59 -7.74 -10.41
C LEU A 107 -0.33 -9.23 -10.69
N LEU A 108 0.19 -9.93 -9.69
CA LEU A 108 0.68 -11.31 -9.78
C LEU A 108 -0.33 -12.34 -9.23
N GLY A 109 -1.61 -11.97 -9.21
CA GLY A 109 -2.68 -12.78 -8.64
C GLY A 109 -2.95 -12.44 -7.18
N GLY A 110 -3.26 -13.45 -6.38
CA GLY A 110 -3.75 -13.27 -5.03
C GLY A 110 -4.61 -14.43 -4.54
N ASP A 111 -5.34 -14.17 -3.48
CA ASP A 111 -6.30 -15.09 -2.89
C ASP A 111 -7.62 -14.38 -2.56
N THR A 112 -8.71 -15.16 -2.50
CA THR A 112 -10.05 -14.65 -2.18
C THR A 112 -10.68 -15.49 -1.08
N ASN A 113 -11.14 -14.83 -0.03
CA ASN A 113 -11.76 -15.48 1.12
C ASN A 113 -13.12 -14.86 1.42
N ARG A 114 -13.98 -15.63 2.11
CA ARG A 114 -15.21 -15.07 2.68
C ARG A 114 -14.87 -14.25 3.92
N GLY A 115 -15.49 -13.09 4.08
CA GLY A 115 -15.30 -12.23 5.24
C GLY A 115 -15.99 -10.88 5.10
N GLU A 116 -15.77 -9.99 6.06
CA GLU A 116 -16.12 -8.58 5.88
C GLU A 116 -15.36 -7.99 4.69
N ALA A 117 -15.99 -7.09 3.94
CA ALA A 117 -15.39 -6.46 2.77
C ALA A 117 -14.06 -5.77 3.11
N ALA A 118 -12.94 -6.39 2.71
CA ALA A 118 -11.60 -5.88 2.95
C ALA A 118 -10.68 -6.21 1.77
N VAL A 119 -9.68 -5.35 1.56
CA VAL A 119 -8.64 -5.52 0.55
C VAL A 119 -7.29 -5.41 1.23
N VAL A 120 -6.43 -6.39 0.98
CA VAL A 120 -5.03 -6.39 1.39
C VAL A 120 -4.19 -6.43 0.13
N ALA A 121 -3.21 -5.54 0.01
CA ALA A 121 -2.22 -5.55 -1.05
C ALA A 121 -0.84 -5.81 -0.43
N SER A 122 -0.13 -6.79 -0.97
CA SER A 122 1.27 -7.04 -0.64
C SER A 122 2.12 -6.79 -1.88
N GLY A 123 3.16 -5.99 -1.74
CA GLY A 123 4.09 -5.64 -2.81
C GLY A 123 5.51 -6.01 -2.44
N PHE A 124 6.29 -6.46 -3.42
CA PHE A 124 7.73 -6.63 -3.28
C PHE A 124 8.48 -5.70 -4.23
N ALA A 125 9.65 -5.27 -3.79
CA ALA A 125 10.48 -4.32 -4.50
C ALA A 125 11.96 -4.67 -4.34
N ARG A 126 12.77 -4.20 -5.28
CA ARG A 126 14.23 -4.25 -5.18
C ARG A 126 14.76 -2.86 -4.87
N ALA A 127 15.69 -2.77 -3.93
CA ALA A 127 16.50 -1.59 -3.66
C ALA A 127 17.98 -1.94 -3.70
N ASP A 128 18.79 -1.11 -4.34
CA ASP A 128 20.25 -1.26 -4.26
C ASP A 128 20.76 -0.63 -2.96
N ASP A 129 20.28 0.57 -2.61
CA ASP A 129 20.55 1.26 -1.34
C ASP A 129 19.24 1.75 -0.69
N PRO A 130 18.62 0.94 0.20
CA PRO A 130 17.34 1.27 0.79
C PRO A 130 17.47 2.38 1.85
N LEU A 131 16.50 3.29 1.88
CA LEU A 131 16.51 4.44 2.79
C LEU A 131 15.77 4.14 4.11
N PRO A 132 16.48 3.93 5.24
CA PRO A 132 15.83 3.75 6.54
C PRO A 132 15.23 5.06 7.06
N ARG A 133 14.24 4.95 7.94
CA ARG A 133 13.77 6.09 8.74
C ARG A 133 14.92 6.61 9.60
N GLY A 134 15.24 7.87 9.44
CA GLY A 134 16.30 8.54 10.19
C GLY A 134 16.40 10.01 9.82
N GLY A 135 17.31 10.69 10.48
CA GLY A 135 17.64 12.09 10.27
C GLY A 135 18.68 12.52 11.30
N ARG A 136 19.40 13.59 11.00
CA ARG A 136 20.43 14.19 11.85
C ARG A 136 20.14 15.66 12.06
N GLU A 137 20.66 16.21 13.15
CA GLU A 137 20.61 17.65 13.36
C GLU A 137 21.32 18.38 12.20
N GLY A 138 20.66 19.40 11.66
CA GLY A 138 21.12 20.13 10.48
C GLY A 138 20.57 19.62 9.15
N ASP A 139 19.91 18.46 9.11
CA ASP A 139 19.24 17.99 7.89
C ASP A 139 18.03 18.86 7.55
N HIS A 140 17.75 19.01 6.24
CA HIS A 140 16.53 19.66 5.77
C HIS A 140 15.35 18.69 5.75
N LEU A 141 14.17 19.19 6.09
CA LEU A 141 12.91 18.45 5.92
C LEU A 141 12.25 18.86 4.60
N LEU A 142 12.04 17.87 3.74
CA LEU A 142 11.42 18.05 2.43
C LEU A 142 10.11 17.27 2.37
N LEU A 143 9.07 17.91 1.84
CA LEU A 143 7.78 17.28 1.56
C LEU A 143 7.70 16.97 0.07
N LEU A 144 7.63 15.68 -0.26
CA LEU A 144 7.53 15.22 -1.64
C LEU A 144 6.07 15.00 -2.05
N GLY A 145 5.73 15.29 -3.30
CA GLY A 145 4.37 15.19 -3.84
C GLY A 145 3.47 16.36 -3.45
N ASP A 146 2.21 16.29 -3.88
CA ASP A 146 1.25 17.40 -3.90
C ASP A 146 -0.07 17.09 -3.17
N ARG A 147 -0.20 15.90 -2.58
CA ARG A 147 -1.43 15.45 -1.89
C ARG A 147 -1.61 16.03 -0.48
N TRP A 148 -0.67 16.86 -0.03
CA TRP A 148 -0.70 17.47 1.31
C TRP A 148 -1.97 18.31 1.49
N GLY A 149 -2.70 18.07 2.57
CA GLY A 149 -3.99 18.73 2.86
C GLY A 149 -5.17 18.20 2.03
N LEU A 150 -4.97 17.81 0.77
CA LEU A 150 -6.05 17.36 -0.13
C LEU A 150 -6.76 16.09 0.36
N THR A 151 -6.01 15.10 0.85
CA THR A 151 -6.61 13.85 1.38
C THR A 151 -7.41 14.10 2.65
N GLY A 152 -6.93 15.01 3.51
CA GLY A 152 -7.65 15.45 4.71
C GLY A 152 -8.94 16.19 4.36
N ALA A 153 -8.89 17.09 3.38
CA ALA A 153 -10.07 17.80 2.88
C ALA A 153 -11.11 16.83 2.30
N ALA A 154 -10.68 15.81 1.55
CA ALA A 154 -11.59 14.80 1.00
C ALA A 154 -12.29 13.97 2.09
N VAL A 155 -11.56 13.57 3.13
CA VAL A 155 -12.13 12.86 4.28
C VAL A 155 -13.10 13.77 5.05
N HIS A 156 -12.75 15.04 5.26
CA HIS A 156 -13.64 16.01 5.88
C HIS A 156 -14.95 16.16 5.10
N ALA A 157 -14.87 16.37 3.79
CA ALA A 157 -16.04 16.49 2.94
C ALA A 157 -16.93 15.24 2.94
N HIS A 158 -16.33 14.04 3.03
CA HIS A 158 -17.07 12.80 3.19
C HIS A 158 -17.94 12.81 4.46
N TYR A 159 -17.34 13.08 5.63
CA TYR A 159 -18.05 13.03 6.90
C TYR A 159 -19.02 14.18 7.14
N HIS A 160 -18.77 15.34 6.53
CA HIS A 160 -19.62 16.53 6.68
C HIS A 160 -20.63 16.72 5.54
N GLY A 161 -20.72 15.79 4.59
CA GLY A 161 -21.67 15.89 3.48
C GLY A 161 -21.39 17.05 2.53
N VAL A 162 -20.15 17.53 2.48
CA VAL A 162 -19.75 18.60 1.55
C VAL A 162 -19.43 17.98 0.20
N ASP A 163 -19.94 18.59 -0.88
CA ASP A 163 -19.57 18.20 -2.23
C ASP A 163 -18.27 18.88 -2.67
N LEU A 164 -17.37 18.08 -3.21
CA LEU A 164 -16.12 18.53 -3.81
C LEU A 164 -16.42 18.72 -5.31
N ALA A 165 -17.00 19.87 -5.64
CA ALA A 165 -17.21 20.29 -7.03
C ALA A 165 -15.89 20.72 -7.69
#